data_AF-A0A5T1AAT6-F1
#
_entry.id   AF-A0A5T1AAT6-F1
#
_cell.length_a   1.000
_cell.length_b   1.000
_cell.length_c   1.000
_cell.angle_alpha   90.00
_cell.angle_beta   90.00
_cell.angle_gamma   90.00
#
_symmetry.space_group_name_H-M   'P 1'
#
loop_
_entity.id
_entity.type
_entity.pdbx_description
1 polymer ?
#
loop_
_entity_poly.entity_id
_entity_poly.type
_entity_poly.pdbx_seq_one_letter_code
_entity_poly.pdbx_strand_id
1 'polypeptide(L)'
;MMRIKFNGKELDTKLSTSLDFFKSVSKNENDVWIINGFATKENIKIHENDELFCIERNTLPPKDALDVMMRARHTPKLHDKLKISSVAVCGLGGLGSHIAINLARSGVGYLKLIDFDVVEPSNLNRQAYRVSDLGKFKTEALKEQISEINPYIKTEICTLKIDEENLPDLFKGIDIVCEAFDGALAKAMIAQNFHRFYKDITLICASGLAGYGDSNSIQTRKIAKNFYVCGDLVNGAKVGNGLMAPRVNICAGHQSNLVLELLANKE
;
A
#
# COMPACT_ATOMS: atom_id res chain seq x y z
N MET A 1 -11.59 39.30 -8.18
CA MET A 1 -11.54 38.02 -8.92
C MET A 1 -10.28 37.35 -8.44
N MET A 2 -10.34 36.07 -8.08
CA MET A 2 -9.18 35.33 -7.59
C MET A 2 -8.93 34.15 -8.52
N ARG A 3 -7.66 33.77 -8.67
CA ARG A 3 -7.27 32.57 -9.40
C ARG A 3 -7.19 31.38 -8.45
N ILE A 4 -7.92 30.31 -8.76
CA ILE A 4 -7.88 29.04 -8.01
C ILE A 4 -7.53 27.89 -8.95
N LYS A 5 -7.33 26.70 -8.40
CA LYS A 5 -7.19 25.48 -9.17
C LYS A 5 -8.38 24.56 -8.91
N PHE A 6 -9.29 24.46 -9.88
CA PHE A 6 -10.48 23.60 -9.78
C PHE A 6 -10.33 22.33 -10.62
N ASN A 7 -10.48 21.16 -9.98
CA ASN A 7 -10.32 19.84 -10.61
C ASN A 7 -9.02 19.75 -11.44
N GLY A 8 -7.93 20.31 -10.89
CA GLY A 8 -6.60 20.31 -11.50
C GLY A 8 -6.33 21.43 -12.52
N LYS A 9 -7.32 22.24 -12.90
CA LYS A 9 -7.17 23.32 -13.90
C LYS A 9 -7.26 24.70 -13.27
N GLU A 10 -6.49 25.66 -13.76
CA GLU A 10 -6.61 27.06 -13.34
C GLU A 10 -7.99 27.61 -13.72
N LEU A 11 -8.61 28.33 -12.78
CA LEU A 11 -9.93 28.93 -12.94
C LEU A 11 -9.98 30.27 -12.19
N ASP A 12 -10.37 31.34 -12.88
CA ASP A 12 -10.64 32.63 -12.25
C ASP A 12 -12.09 32.67 -11.75
N THR A 13 -12.30 32.97 -10.46
CA THR A 13 -13.63 33.02 -9.83
C THR A 13 -13.87 34.33 -9.07
N LYS A 14 -15.14 34.73 -8.98
CA LYS A 14 -15.61 35.83 -8.11
C LYS A 14 -16.21 35.31 -6.79
N LEU A 15 -16.46 34.01 -6.68
CA LEU A 15 -17.10 33.40 -5.53
C LEU A 15 -16.08 33.29 -4.39
N SER A 16 -16.40 33.88 -3.24
CA SER A 16 -15.50 33.98 -2.09
C SER A 16 -15.64 32.85 -1.08
N THR A 17 -16.61 31.96 -1.26
CA THR A 17 -16.92 30.88 -0.32
C THR A 17 -17.01 29.53 -1.03
N SER A 18 -16.61 28.47 -0.32
CA SER A 18 -16.66 27.10 -0.80
C SER A 18 -18.09 26.66 -1.10
N LEU A 19 -19.06 27.03 -0.25
CA LEU A 19 -20.44 26.62 -0.42
C LEU A 19 -21.04 27.21 -1.70
N ASP A 20 -20.82 28.50 -1.96
CA ASP A 20 -21.33 29.15 -3.16
C ASP A 20 -20.62 28.62 -4.42
N PHE A 21 -19.30 28.44 -4.33
CA PHE A 21 -18.52 27.85 -5.42
C PHE A 21 -19.00 26.45 -5.77
N PHE A 22 -19.04 25.53 -4.81
CA PHE A 22 -19.42 24.15 -5.08
C PHE A 22 -20.89 24.02 -5.47
N LYS A 23 -21.81 24.81 -4.91
CA LYS A 23 -23.20 24.82 -5.41
C LYS A 23 -23.31 25.23 -6.88
N SER A 24 -22.39 26.04 -7.40
CA SER A 24 -22.40 26.46 -8.81
C SER A 24 -21.86 25.39 -9.78
N VAL A 25 -21.04 24.45 -9.30
CA VAL A 25 -20.34 23.46 -10.15
C VAL A 25 -20.75 22.01 -9.88
N SER A 26 -21.27 21.73 -8.68
CA SER A 26 -21.67 20.39 -8.23
C SER A 26 -23.03 20.05 -8.82
N LYS A 27 -23.15 18.85 -9.39
CA LYS A 27 -24.42 18.38 -9.97
C LYS A 27 -25.33 17.75 -8.92
N ASN A 28 -24.77 17.31 -7.80
CA ASN A 28 -25.50 16.69 -6.70
C ASN A 28 -24.98 17.21 -5.35
N GLU A 29 -25.87 17.52 -4.42
CA GLU A 29 -25.53 17.92 -3.06
C GLU A 29 -24.61 16.91 -2.33
N ASN A 30 -24.65 15.65 -2.76
CA ASN A 30 -23.87 14.54 -2.22
C ASN A 30 -22.47 14.36 -2.85
N ASP A 31 -22.07 15.20 -3.80
CA ASP A 31 -20.73 15.15 -4.39
C ASP A 31 -19.65 15.35 -3.32
N VAL A 32 -18.47 14.76 -3.49
CA VAL A 32 -17.38 14.98 -2.54
C VAL A 32 -16.69 16.28 -2.88
N TRP A 33 -16.69 17.23 -1.94
CA TRP A 33 -16.02 18.51 -2.06
C TRP A 33 -14.73 18.47 -1.26
N ILE A 34 -13.63 18.87 -1.89
CA ILE A 34 -12.30 18.89 -1.28
C ILE A 34 -11.70 20.27 -1.47
N ILE A 35 -11.13 20.83 -0.41
CA ILE A 35 -10.45 22.13 -0.42
C ILE A 35 -9.09 21.95 0.20
N ASN A 36 -8.03 22.26 -0.54
CA ASN A 36 -6.64 22.14 -0.10
C ASN A 36 -6.32 20.80 0.57
N GLY A 37 -6.96 19.76 0.05
CA GLY A 37 -6.78 18.44 0.57
C GLY A 37 -7.70 18.02 1.72
N PHE A 38 -8.70 18.81 2.10
CA PHE A 38 -9.63 18.40 3.15
C PHE A 38 -11.04 18.21 2.57
N ALA A 39 -11.61 17.01 2.75
CA ALA A 39 -12.97 16.73 2.33
C ALA A 39 -13.95 17.38 3.32
N THR A 40 -14.73 18.37 2.88
CA THR A 40 -15.60 19.16 3.77
C THR A 40 -16.81 19.72 3.04
N LYS A 41 -17.92 19.88 3.77
CA LYS A 41 -19.13 20.58 3.33
C LYS A 41 -19.32 21.91 4.05
N GLU A 42 -18.35 22.30 4.87
CA GLU A 42 -18.39 23.55 5.61
C GLU A 42 -18.23 24.74 4.67
N ASN A 43 -18.80 25.87 5.08
CA ASN A 43 -18.70 27.12 4.36
C ASN A 43 -17.39 27.84 4.73
N ILE A 44 -16.37 27.61 3.91
CA ILE A 44 -15.00 28.08 4.12
C ILE A 44 -14.71 29.19 3.11
N LYS A 45 -13.95 30.20 3.52
CA LYS A 45 -13.50 31.26 2.63
C LYS A 45 -12.47 30.70 1.65
N ILE A 46 -12.67 30.96 0.36
CA ILE A 46 -11.72 30.59 -0.69
C ILE A 46 -10.68 31.70 -0.82
N HIS A 47 -9.43 31.30 -0.95
CA HIS A 47 -8.27 32.16 -1.17
C HIS A 47 -7.64 31.91 -2.55
N GLU A 48 -6.83 32.87 -2.99
CA GLU A 48 -6.06 32.73 -4.22
C GLU A 48 -5.06 31.57 -4.12
N ASN A 49 -4.96 30.79 -5.18
CA ASN A 49 -4.21 29.53 -5.29
C ASN A 49 -4.79 28.33 -4.51
N ASP A 50 -5.97 28.42 -3.92
CA ASP A 50 -6.61 27.25 -3.32
C ASP A 50 -6.87 26.15 -4.37
N GLU A 51 -6.65 24.90 -3.99
CA GLU A 51 -6.97 23.71 -4.78
C GLU A 51 -8.35 23.15 -4.38
N LEU A 52 -9.32 23.21 -5.28
CA LEU A 52 -10.68 22.74 -5.06
C LEU A 52 -10.99 21.54 -5.97
N PHE A 53 -11.63 20.51 -5.42
CA PHE A 53 -12.14 19.37 -6.19
C PHE A 53 -13.60 19.12 -5.89
N CYS A 54 -14.38 18.92 -6.95
CA CYS A 54 -15.76 18.43 -6.87
C CYS A 54 -15.82 17.10 -7.60
N ILE A 55 -16.15 16.05 -6.87
CA ILE A 55 -16.12 14.68 -7.38
C ILE A 55 -17.53 14.12 -7.35
N GLU A 56 -18.03 13.77 -8.52
CA GLU A 56 -19.34 13.18 -8.69
C GLU A 56 -19.39 11.83 -7.96
N ARG A 57 -20.38 11.68 -7.08
CA ARG A 57 -20.54 10.44 -6.32
C ARG A 57 -20.81 9.27 -7.27
N ASN A 58 -20.23 8.11 -6.96
CA ASN A 58 -20.34 6.86 -7.73
C ASN A 58 -19.66 6.87 -9.12
N THR A 59 -18.76 7.82 -9.37
CA THR A 59 -17.91 7.81 -10.56
C THR A 59 -16.47 7.45 -10.17
N LEU A 60 -15.74 6.77 -11.07
CA LEU A 60 -14.30 6.67 -10.92
C LEU A 60 -13.72 8.06 -11.14
N PRO A 61 -13.10 8.70 -10.14
CA PRO A 61 -12.48 10.00 -10.34
C PRO A 61 -11.37 9.87 -11.40
N PRO A 62 -11.19 10.86 -12.29
CA PRO A 62 -10.01 10.94 -13.15
C PRO A 62 -8.72 10.85 -12.33
N LYS A 63 -7.62 10.41 -12.95
CA LYS A 63 -6.33 10.21 -12.28
C LYS A 63 -5.90 11.40 -11.43
N ASP A 64 -5.90 12.59 -12.02
CA ASP A 64 -5.48 13.80 -11.33
C ASP A 64 -6.37 14.11 -10.13
N ALA A 65 -7.68 13.85 -10.24
CA ALA A 65 -8.61 14.02 -9.13
C ALA A 65 -8.36 12.99 -8.02
N LEU A 66 -8.15 11.71 -8.33
CA LEU A 66 -7.82 10.71 -7.31
C LEU A 66 -6.48 11.02 -6.64
N ASP A 67 -5.47 11.41 -7.42
CA ASP A 67 -4.17 11.83 -6.88
C ASP A 67 -4.34 12.99 -5.90
N VAL A 68 -5.17 13.98 -6.23
CA VAL A 68 -5.45 15.06 -5.27
C VAL A 68 -6.22 14.57 -4.06
N MET A 69 -7.21 13.68 -4.20
CA MET A 69 -7.89 13.06 -3.04
C MET A 69 -6.93 12.28 -2.14
N MET A 70 -5.91 11.65 -2.70
CA MET A 70 -4.93 10.91 -1.91
C MET A 70 -3.98 11.89 -1.22
N ARG A 71 -3.48 12.92 -1.93
CA ARG A 71 -2.72 14.04 -1.32
C ARG A 71 -3.49 14.72 -0.18
N ALA A 72 -4.80 14.83 -0.37
CA ALA A 72 -5.74 15.40 0.56
C ALA A 72 -5.79 14.64 1.89
N ARG A 73 -6.04 13.35 1.80
CA ARG A 73 -6.28 12.50 2.97
C ARG A 73 -5.00 11.97 3.61
N HIS A 74 -3.86 12.10 2.94
CA HIS A 74 -2.56 11.67 3.46
C HIS A 74 -1.84 12.81 4.18
N THR A 75 -0.86 12.45 5.00
CA THR A 75 0.08 13.41 5.59
C THR A 75 0.68 14.29 4.47
N PRO A 76 0.80 15.62 4.66
CA PRO A 76 1.35 16.51 3.64
C PRO A 76 2.70 16.02 3.10
N LYS A 77 2.90 16.11 1.77
CA LYS A 77 4.10 15.64 1.03
C LYS A 77 4.35 14.13 1.05
N LEU A 78 3.67 13.35 1.88
CA LEU A 78 3.83 11.89 1.92
C LEU A 78 3.41 11.25 0.59
N HIS A 79 2.24 11.63 0.08
CA HIS A 79 1.72 11.04 -1.16
C HIS A 79 2.67 11.22 -2.34
N ASP A 80 3.29 12.40 -2.50
CA ASP A 80 4.23 12.64 -3.60
C ASP A 80 5.45 11.73 -3.53
N LYS A 81 5.96 11.47 -2.31
CA LYS A 81 7.04 10.50 -2.09
C LYS A 81 6.59 9.07 -2.40
N LEU A 82 5.43 8.65 -1.91
CA LEU A 82 4.91 7.30 -2.14
C LEU A 82 4.67 7.03 -3.63
N LYS A 83 4.15 8.02 -4.36
CA LYS A 83 3.81 7.91 -5.78
C LYS A 83 5.02 7.67 -6.69
N ILE A 84 6.22 8.12 -6.30
CA ILE A 84 7.46 7.86 -7.05
C ILE A 84 8.26 6.67 -6.50
N SER A 85 7.77 6.05 -5.41
CA SER A 85 8.44 4.95 -4.73
C SER A 85 8.02 3.58 -5.26
N SER A 86 8.87 2.60 -5.01
CA SER A 86 8.78 1.24 -5.50
C SER A 86 8.96 0.22 -4.37
N VAL A 87 8.04 -0.73 -4.27
CA VAL A 87 8.08 -1.78 -3.24
C VAL A 87 7.89 -3.14 -3.88
N ALA A 88 8.75 -4.09 -3.53
CA ALA A 88 8.56 -5.49 -3.88
C ALA A 88 7.98 -6.28 -2.69
N VAL A 89 7.00 -7.14 -2.94
CA VAL A 89 6.42 -8.03 -1.94
C VAL A 89 6.68 -9.47 -2.36
N CYS A 90 7.45 -10.18 -1.54
CA CYS A 90 7.95 -11.53 -1.83
C CYS A 90 7.22 -12.56 -0.95
N GLY A 91 6.47 -13.45 -1.58
CA GLY A 91 5.45 -14.25 -0.90
C GLY A 91 4.17 -13.44 -0.76
N LEU A 92 3.07 -13.96 -1.28
CA LEU A 92 1.75 -13.36 -1.35
C LEU A 92 0.73 -14.23 -0.58
N GLY A 93 1.21 -14.90 0.48
CA GLY A 93 0.39 -15.63 1.44
C GLY A 93 -0.38 -14.68 2.37
N GLY A 94 -0.57 -15.08 3.63
CA GLY A 94 -1.33 -14.27 4.59
C GLY A 94 -0.74 -12.88 4.75
N LEU A 95 0.56 -12.82 5.03
CA LEU A 95 1.24 -11.56 5.30
C LEU A 95 1.37 -10.68 4.04
N GLY A 96 1.91 -11.23 2.95
CA GLY A 96 2.20 -10.48 1.73
C GLY A 96 0.96 -9.97 0.99
N SER A 97 -0.12 -10.74 0.97
CA SER A 97 -1.36 -10.30 0.32
C SER A 97 -1.95 -9.05 0.99
N HIS A 98 -1.97 -9.00 2.32
CA HIS A 98 -2.43 -7.80 3.04
C HIS A 98 -1.45 -6.63 2.91
N ILE A 99 -0.14 -6.87 2.84
CA ILE A 99 0.85 -5.81 2.57
C ILE A 99 0.62 -5.17 1.21
N ALA A 100 0.46 -5.97 0.16
CA ALA A 100 0.22 -5.46 -1.19
C ALA A 100 -1.04 -4.58 -1.25
N ILE A 101 -2.12 -5.02 -0.60
CA ILE A 101 -3.37 -4.26 -0.51
C ILE A 101 -3.20 -2.96 0.31
N ASN A 102 -2.52 -3.02 1.46
CA ASN A 102 -2.28 -1.83 2.29
C ASN A 102 -1.45 -0.78 1.54
N LEU A 103 -0.39 -1.20 0.85
CA LEU A 103 0.47 -0.31 0.07
C LEU A 103 -0.27 0.26 -1.14
N ALA A 104 -1.12 -0.53 -1.79
CA ALA A 104 -1.96 -0.06 -2.88
C ALA A 104 -2.97 1.01 -2.42
N ARG A 105 -3.62 0.78 -1.28
CA ARG A 105 -4.52 1.76 -0.65
C ARG A 105 -3.79 3.01 -0.16
N SER A 106 -2.51 2.90 0.15
CA SER A 106 -1.66 4.03 0.56
C SER A 106 -1.09 4.82 -0.61
N GLY A 107 -1.26 4.35 -1.86
CA GLY A 107 -0.80 5.03 -3.05
C GLY A 107 0.70 4.91 -3.32
N VAL A 108 1.33 3.79 -2.94
CA VAL A 108 2.68 3.46 -3.43
C VAL A 108 2.60 3.32 -4.96
N GLY A 109 3.44 4.06 -5.68
CA GLY A 109 3.31 4.20 -7.13
C GLY A 109 3.66 2.95 -7.93
N TYR A 110 4.57 2.12 -7.41
CA TYR A 110 5.00 0.89 -8.05
C TYR A 110 5.04 -0.29 -7.08
N LEU A 111 4.37 -1.38 -7.45
CA LEU A 111 4.38 -2.64 -6.72
C LEU A 111 4.90 -3.78 -7.60
N LYS A 112 5.89 -4.52 -7.11
CA LYS A 112 6.35 -5.77 -7.72
C LYS A 112 5.92 -6.94 -6.83
N LEU A 113 5.05 -7.82 -7.35
CA LEU A 113 4.50 -8.93 -6.60
C LEU A 113 5.15 -10.24 -7.05
N ILE A 114 5.72 -11.00 -6.10
CA ILE A 114 6.47 -12.21 -6.41
C ILE A 114 5.93 -13.37 -5.58
N ASP A 115 5.35 -14.37 -6.24
CA ASP A 115 4.91 -15.65 -5.66
C ASP A 115 4.73 -16.66 -6.80
N PHE A 116 4.83 -17.96 -6.53
CA PHE A 116 4.67 -19.02 -7.52
C PHE A 116 3.42 -19.88 -7.30
N ASP A 117 2.74 -19.72 -6.17
CA ASP A 117 1.57 -20.50 -5.80
C ASP A 117 0.30 -20.01 -6.48
N VAL A 118 -0.70 -20.90 -6.47
CA VAL A 118 -2.10 -20.61 -6.81
C VAL A 118 -2.94 -20.39 -5.56
N VAL A 119 -4.09 -19.74 -5.71
CA VAL A 119 -5.03 -19.54 -4.61
C VAL A 119 -5.80 -20.84 -4.34
N GLU A 120 -5.73 -21.31 -3.09
CA GLU A 120 -6.40 -22.53 -2.63
C GLU A 120 -7.49 -22.25 -1.58
N PRO A 121 -8.47 -23.15 -1.38
CA PRO A 121 -9.50 -22.97 -0.35
C PRO A 121 -8.94 -22.77 1.07
N SER A 122 -7.83 -23.45 1.39
CA SER A 122 -7.12 -23.36 2.67
C SER A 122 -6.52 -21.97 2.95
N ASN A 123 -6.45 -21.10 1.93
CA ASN A 123 -5.86 -19.77 2.00
C ASN A 123 -6.90 -18.72 2.45
N LEU A 124 -8.18 -18.94 2.14
CA LEU A 124 -9.26 -17.97 2.34
C LEU A 124 -9.49 -17.57 3.80
N ASN A 125 -9.00 -18.36 4.75
CA ASN A 125 -9.16 -18.09 6.18
C ASN A 125 -8.30 -16.90 6.67
N ARG A 126 -7.30 -16.45 5.91
CA ARG A 126 -6.32 -15.44 6.37
C ARG A 126 -5.66 -14.61 5.28
N GLN A 127 -5.71 -15.03 4.02
CA GLN A 127 -5.10 -14.33 2.90
C GLN A 127 -6.13 -13.42 2.23
N ALA A 128 -5.70 -12.32 1.60
CA ALA A 128 -6.58 -11.34 0.96
C ALA A 128 -7.13 -11.82 -0.40
N TYR A 129 -7.62 -13.06 -0.48
CA TYR A 129 -8.21 -13.63 -1.70
C TYR A 129 -9.71 -13.84 -1.55
N ARG A 130 -10.42 -13.71 -2.66
CA ARG A 130 -11.86 -13.95 -2.76
C ARG A 130 -12.10 -15.41 -3.18
N VAL A 131 -13.31 -15.92 -2.94
CA VAL A 131 -13.71 -17.25 -3.47
C VAL A 131 -13.58 -17.30 -5.00
N SER A 132 -13.84 -16.18 -5.68
CA SER A 132 -13.69 -16.04 -7.13
C SER A 132 -12.24 -16.10 -7.63
N ASP A 133 -11.25 -16.04 -6.72
CA ASP A 133 -9.83 -16.07 -7.08
C ASP A 133 -9.25 -17.49 -7.04
N LEU A 134 -10.02 -18.49 -6.57
CA LEU A 134 -9.59 -19.89 -6.49
C LEU A 134 -9.08 -20.41 -7.84
N GLY A 135 -7.90 -21.03 -7.82
CA GLY A 135 -7.24 -21.58 -9.00
C GLY A 135 -6.41 -20.58 -9.83
N LYS A 136 -6.51 -19.27 -9.57
CA LYS A 136 -5.62 -18.27 -10.19
C LYS A 136 -4.25 -18.28 -9.51
N PHE A 137 -3.21 -17.85 -10.22
CA PHE A 137 -1.96 -17.50 -9.56
C PHE A 137 -2.20 -16.37 -8.56
N LYS A 138 -1.58 -16.48 -7.38
CA LYS A 138 -1.67 -15.46 -6.32
C LYS A 138 -1.27 -14.07 -6.82
N THR A 139 -0.24 -14.00 -7.66
CA THR A 139 0.24 -12.79 -8.33
C THR A 139 -0.83 -12.15 -9.22
N GLU A 140 -1.53 -12.94 -10.03
CA GLU A 140 -2.59 -12.47 -10.93
C GLU A 140 -3.81 -11.99 -10.15
N ALA A 141 -4.26 -12.78 -9.16
CA ALA A 141 -5.40 -12.44 -8.32
C ALA A 141 -5.19 -11.10 -7.58
N LEU A 142 -4.01 -10.89 -6.99
CA LEU A 142 -3.71 -9.61 -6.33
C LEU A 142 -3.54 -8.46 -7.31
N LYS A 143 -2.96 -8.69 -8.50
CA LYS A 143 -2.86 -7.64 -9.52
C LYS A 143 -4.24 -7.14 -9.94
N GLU A 144 -5.19 -8.06 -10.14
CA GLU A 144 -6.60 -7.74 -10.42
C GLU A 144 -7.20 -6.88 -9.29
N GLN A 145 -7.13 -7.36 -8.04
CA GLN A 145 -7.66 -6.62 -6.90
C GLN A 145 -7.01 -5.23 -6.72
N ILE A 146 -5.69 -5.11 -6.92
CA ILE A 146 -5.00 -3.82 -6.83
C ILE A 146 -5.50 -2.86 -7.92
N SER A 147 -5.74 -3.35 -9.14
CA SER A 147 -6.29 -2.52 -10.21
C SER A 147 -7.72 -2.02 -9.93
N GLU A 148 -8.52 -2.82 -9.21
CA GLU A 148 -9.84 -2.43 -8.71
C GLU A 148 -9.77 -1.42 -7.55
N ILE A 149 -8.72 -1.50 -6.72
CA ILE A 149 -8.50 -0.62 -5.57
C ILE A 149 -7.94 0.74 -6.00
N ASN A 150 -6.91 0.72 -6.83
CA ASN A 150 -6.22 1.91 -7.31
C ASN A 150 -5.62 1.63 -8.70
N PRO A 151 -6.34 1.98 -9.79
CA PRO A 151 -5.92 1.70 -11.16
C PRO A 151 -4.71 2.52 -11.62
N TYR A 152 -4.21 3.45 -10.81
CA TYR A 152 -3.09 4.33 -11.18
C TYR A 152 -1.74 3.85 -10.66
N ILE A 153 -1.72 2.74 -9.92
CA ILE A 153 -0.50 2.07 -9.48
C ILE A 153 0.02 1.18 -10.59
N LYS A 154 1.33 1.24 -10.84
CA LYS A 154 1.99 0.30 -11.74
C LYS A 154 2.29 -0.99 -10.98
N THR A 155 1.62 -2.07 -11.35
CA THR A 155 1.80 -3.40 -10.73
C THR A 155 2.48 -4.37 -11.69
N GLU A 156 3.70 -4.76 -11.35
CA GLU A 156 4.45 -5.84 -11.99
C GLU A 156 4.25 -7.15 -11.21
N ILE A 157 4.12 -8.26 -11.93
CA ILE A 157 4.01 -9.60 -11.33
C ILE A 157 5.16 -10.47 -11.82
N CYS A 158 5.72 -11.28 -10.93
CA CYS A 158 6.68 -12.32 -11.25
C CYS A 158 6.22 -13.64 -10.64
N THR A 159 5.67 -14.52 -11.47
CA THR A 159 5.20 -15.84 -11.03
C THR A 159 6.36 -16.83 -10.97
N LEU A 160 7.22 -16.70 -9.96
CA LEU A 160 8.41 -17.53 -9.79
C LEU A 160 8.75 -17.74 -8.31
N LYS A 161 9.54 -18.79 -8.05
CA LYS A 161 10.12 -19.06 -6.74
C LYS A 161 11.49 -18.40 -6.65
N ILE A 162 11.73 -17.63 -5.60
CA ILE A 162 13.02 -16.96 -5.39
C ILE A 162 14.05 -17.99 -4.90
N ASP A 163 15.23 -17.96 -5.50
CA ASP A 163 16.39 -18.77 -5.15
C ASP A 163 17.68 -17.93 -5.26
N GLU A 164 18.82 -18.55 -4.98
CA GLU A 164 20.12 -17.85 -5.03
C GLU A 164 20.54 -17.46 -6.46
N GLU A 165 20.02 -18.15 -7.48
CA GLU A 165 20.38 -17.89 -8.89
C GLU A 165 19.66 -16.65 -9.41
N ASN A 166 18.39 -16.46 -9.07
CA ASN A 166 17.58 -15.34 -9.55
C ASN A 166 17.58 -14.09 -8.64
N LEU A 167 17.98 -14.24 -7.36
CA LEU A 167 18.05 -13.14 -6.39
C LEU A 167 18.84 -11.91 -6.89
N PRO A 168 20.00 -12.03 -7.56
CA PRO A 168 20.83 -10.88 -7.94
C PRO A 168 20.18 -9.88 -8.91
N ASP A 169 19.17 -10.31 -9.66
CA ASP A 169 18.56 -9.50 -10.72
C ASP A 169 17.14 -9.02 -10.41
N LEU A 170 16.53 -9.53 -9.34
CA LEU A 170 15.10 -9.41 -9.09
C LEU A 170 14.64 -8.01 -8.64
N PHE A 171 15.48 -7.28 -7.91
CA PHE A 171 15.10 -6.05 -7.18
C PHE A 171 15.78 -4.78 -7.71
N LYS A 172 16.28 -4.79 -8.94
CA LYS A 172 16.85 -3.58 -9.56
C LYS A 172 15.80 -2.46 -9.62
N GLY A 173 16.16 -1.29 -9.09
CA GLY A 173 15.28 -0.11 -9.05
C GLY A 173 14.15 -0.19 -8.02
N ILE A 174 14.19 -1.14 -7.08
CA ILE A 174 13.26 -1.24 -5.96
C ILE A 174 13.81 -0.47 -4.74
N ASP A 175 12.97 0.28 -4.04
CA ASP A 175 13.37 1.02 -2.84
C ASP A 175 13.34 0.15 -1.58
N ILE A 176 12.28 -0.66 -1.44
CA ILE A 176 12.05 -1.51 -0.27
C ILE A 176 11.53 -2.89 -0.70
N VAL A 177 12.03 -3.94 -0.04
CA VAL A 177 11.57 -5.32 -0.22
C VAL A 177 10.91 -5.81 1.08
N CYS A 178 9.65 -6.19 0.98
CA CYS A 178 8.91 -6.90 2.02
C CYS A 178 9.01 -8.40 1.77
N GLU A 179 9.63 -9.11 2.70
CA GLU A 179 9.69 -10.57 2.73
C GLU A 179 8.53 -11.12 3.57
N ALA A 180 7.80 -12.06 2.98
CA ALA A 180 6.60 -12.67 3.52
C ALA A 180 6.46 -14.15 3.10
N PHE A 181 7.57 -14.90 3.03
CA PHE A 181 7.59 -16.32 2.73
C PHE A 181 7.08 -17.15 3.90
N ASP A 182 6.44 -18.28 3.61
CA ASP A 182 6.01 -19.22 4.64
C ASP A 182 7.17 -20.13 5.12
N GLY A 183 8.10 -20.50 4.24
CA GLY A 183 9.20 -21.43 4.53
C GLY A 183 10.38 -20.83 5.30
N ALA A 184 10.91 -21.56 6.30
CA ALA A 184 12.07 -21.14 7.07
C ALA A 184 13.37 -21.07 6.23
N LEU A 185 13.56 -22.01 5.29
CA LEU A 185 14.73 -22.02 4.42
C LEU A 185 14.75 -20.82 3.45
N ALA A 186 13.60 -20.49 2.85
CA ALA A 186 13.50 -19.32 1.96
C ALA A 186 13.75 -18.01 2.72
N LYS A 187 13.21 -17.89 3.94
CA LYS A 187 13.49 -16.78 4.86
C LYS A 187 14.99 -16.64 5.17
N ALA A 188 15.64 -17.76 5.51
CA ALA A 188 17.07 -17.76 5.80
C ALA A 188 17.90 -17.38 4.56
N MET A 189 17.58 -17.96 3.39
CA MET A 189 18.28 -17.70 2.13
C MET A 189 18.28 -16.21 1.80
N ILE A 190 17.11 -15.55 1.83
CA ILE A 190 17.05 -14.13 1.50
C ILE A 190 17.71 -13.27 2.59
N ALA A 191 17.44 -13.54 3.88
CA ALA A 191 18.01 -12.75 4.97
C ALA A 191 19.55 -12.80 5.02
N GLN A 192 20.16 -13.93 4.62
CA GLN A 192 21.61 -14.10 4.59
C GLN A 192 22.27 -13.52 3.33
N ASN A 193 21.58 -13.56 2.19
CA ASN A 193 22.18 -13.22 0.90
C ASN A 193 21.77 -11.84 0.36
N PHE A 194 20.65 -11.25 0.81
CA PHE A 194 20.08 -10.05 0.21
C PHE A 194 21.05 -8.87 0.14
N HIS A 195 21.65 -8.47 1.26
CA HIS A 195 22.57 -7.32 1.31
C HIS A 195 23.94 -7.60 0.67
N ARG A 196 24.24 -8.83 0.24
CA ARG A 196 25.40 -9.12 -0.62
C ARG A 196 25.19 -8.53 -2.01
N PHE A 197 23.96 -8.54 -2.50
CA PHE A 197 23.57 -8.03 -3.81
C PHE A 197 23.01 -6.60 -3.75
N TYR A 198 22.28 -6.26 -2.69
CA TYR A 198 21.56 -4.99 -2.56
C TYR A 198 21.91 -4.25 -1.27
N LYS A 199 22.99 -3.45 -1.30
CA LYS A 199 23.50 -2.75 -0.11
C LYS A 199 22.55 -1.64 0.38
N ASP A 200 21.89 -0.96 -0.55
CA ASP A 200 21.12 0.25 -0.27
C ASP A 200 19.59 0.02 -0.25
N ILE A 201 19.14 -1.18 -0.63
CA ILE A 201 17.72 -1.54 -0.58
C ILE A 201 17.37 -1.98 0.84
N THR A 202 16.27 -1.48 1.37
CA THR A 202 15.79 -1.93 2.69
C THR A 202 15.05 -3.25 2.57
N LEU A 203 15.43 -4.22 3.42
CA LEU A 203 14.72 -5.47 3.58
C LEU A 203 13.89 -5.44 4.88
N ILE A 204 12.62 -5.77 4.78
CA ILE A 204 11.72 -5.92 5.92
C ILE A 204 11.19 -7.35 5.92
N CYS A 205 11.53 -8.13 6.94
CA CYS A 205 11.08 -9.51 7.14
C CYS A 205 10.01 -9.59 8.22
N ALA A 206 9.42 -10.79 8.37
CA ALA A 206 8.55 -11.07 9.50
C ALA A 206 8.86 -12.40 10.18
N SER A 207 8.62 -12.45 11.50
CA SER A 207 8.77 -13.67 12.29
C SER A 207 7.93 -13.61 13.56
N GLY A 208 7.18 -14.68 13.83
CA GLY A 208 6.33 -14.79 15.01
C GLY A 208 5.01 -14.01 14.85
N LEU A 209 4.02 -14.64 14.21
CA LEU A 209 2.70 -14.04 13.96
C LEU A 209 1.55 -15.07 13.98
N ALA A 210 1.83 -16.30 14.39
CA ALA A 210 0.82 -17.34 14.50
C ALA A 210 0.01 -17.22 15.80
N GLY A 211 -1.11 -17.93 15.82
CA GLY A 211 -2.05 -17.96 16.91
C GLY A 211 -2.95 -16.74 16.98
N TYR A 212 -3.58 -16.58 18.14
CA TYR A 212 -4.42 -15.46 18.55
C TYR A 212 -3.95 -15.01 19.94
N GLY A 213 -4.39 -13.83 20.40
CA GLY A 213 -4.00 -13.29 21.71
C GLY A 213 -3.44 -11.87 21.63
N ASP A 214 -2.47 -11.58 22.50
CA ASP A 214 -1.92 -10.23 22.65
C ASP A 214 -1.31 -9.70 21.36
N SER A 215 -2.01 -8.75 20.76
CA SER A 215 -1.62 -8.10 19.50
C SER A 215 -0.47 -7.12 19.69
N ASN A 216 -0.30 -6.56 20.89
CA ASN A 216 0.77 -5.60 21.19
C ASN A 216 2.15 -6.28 21.28
N SER A 217 2.18 -7.60 21.38
CA SER A 217 3.42 -8.39 21.28
C SER A 217 4.07 -8.33 19.89
N ILE A 218 3.29 -8.04 18.84
CA ILE A 218 3.79 -7.80 17.49
C ILE A 218 4.47 -6.44 17.48
N GLN A 219 5.76 -6.42 17.16
CA GLN A 219 6.55 -5.20 17.14
C GLN A 219 7.43 -5.13 15.90
N THR A 220 7.75 -3.91 15.49
CA THR A 220 8.74 -3.61 14.45
C THR A 220 10.09 -3.41 15.10
N ARG A 221 11.12 -4.14 14.64
CA ARG A 221 12.49 -4.04 15.19
C ARG A 221 13.48 -3.77 14.08
N LYS A 222 14.36 -2.78 14.29
CA LYS A 222 15.52 -2.54 13.42
C LYS A 222 16.64 -3.50 13.82
N ILE A 223 17.06 -4.34 12.89
CA ILE A 223 18.13 -5.34 13.11
C ILE A 223 19.48 -4.77 12.65
N ALA A 224 19.49 -4.06 11.52
CA ALA A 224 20.66 -3.37 10.97
C ALA A 224 20.23 -2.12 10.19
N LYS A 225 21.18 -1.41 9.57
CA LYS A 225 20.93 -0.13 8.86
C LYS A 225 19.73 -0.21 7.90
N ASN A 226 19.68 -1.25 7.07
CA ASN A 226 18.67 -1.49 6.02
C ASN A 226 17.94 -2.84 6.22
N PHE A 227 17.79 -3.28 7.47
CA PHE A 227 17.18 -4.56 7.78
C PHE A 227 16.28 -4.48 9.01
N TYR A 228 15.02 -4.87 8.84
CA TYR A 228 13.98 -4.82 9.87
C TYR A 228 13.24 -6.15 9.95
N VAL A 229 12.70 -6.45 11.14
CA VAL A 229 11.84 -7.61 11.37
C VAL A 229 10.58 -7.18 12.12
N CYS A 230 9.42 -7.58 11.62
CA CYS A 230 8.12 -7.38 12.25
C CYS A 230 7.57 -8.70 12.83
N GLY A 231 7.00 -8.65 14.03
CA GLY A 231 6.41 -9.81 14.69
C GLY A 231 6.76 -9.91 16.17
N ASP A 232 6.39 -11.02 16.80
CA ASP A 232 6.69 -11.29 18.21
C ASP A 232 7.94 -12.18 18.41
N LEU A 233 8.51 -12.71 17.33
CA LEU A 233 9.68 -13.61 17.32
C LEU A 233 9.51 -14.94 18.08
N VAL A 234 8.30 -15.25 18.57
CA VAL A 234 8.03 -16.41 19.43
C VAL A 234 7.00 -17.34 18.79
N ASN A 235 5.90 -16.80 18.27
CA ASN A 235 4.75 -17.59 17.83
C ASN A 235 4.87 -18.00 16.37
N GLY A 236 5.63 -19.07 16.13
CA GLY A 236 5.66 -19.77 14.84
C GLY A 236 4.41 -20.63 14.59
N ALA A 237 4.04 -20.76 13.32
CA ALA A 237 2.95 -21.65 12.91
C ALA A 237 3.36 -23.12 13.12
N LYS A 238 2.49 -23.89 13.77
CA LYS A 238 2.71 -25.32 14.07
C LYS A 238 1.37 -26.01 14.32
N VAL A 239 1.39 -27.34 14.45
CA VAL A 239 0.20 -28.11 14.86
C VAL A 239 -0.32 -27.54 16.18
N GLY A 240 -1.61 -27.20 16.23
CA GLY A 240 -2.25 -26.55 17.39
C GLY A 240 -2.03 -25.03 17.49
N ASN A 241 -1.25 -24.41 16.61
CA ASN A 241 -1.04 -22.96 16.56
C ASN A 241 -1.05 -22.46 15.11
N GLY A 242 -2.24 -22.27 14.55
CA GLY A 242 -2.45 -21.83 13.17
C GLY A 242 -2.30 -20.31 12.99
N LEU A 243 -2.23 -19.87 11.74
CA LEU A 243 -2.22 -18.45 11.40
C LEU A 243 -3.65 -17.90 11.40
N MET A 244 -3.93 -16.91 12.27
CA MET A 244 -5.24 -16.27 12.39
C MET A 244 -5.25 -14.91 11.68
N ALA A 245 -6.28 -14.65 10.88
CA ALA A 245 -6.36 -13.44 10.05
C ALA A 245 -6.08 -12.12 10.79
N PRO A 246 -6.64 -11.84 11.99
CA PRO A 246 -6.38 -10.57 12.67
C PRO A 246 -4.89 -10.37 13.00
N ARG A 247 -4.24 -11.41 13.55
CA ARG A 247 -2.82 -11.32 13.96
C ARG A 247 -1.88 -11.24 12.75
N VAL A 248 -2.21 -11.96 11.68
CA VAL A 248 -1.53 -11.84 10.38
C VAL A 248 -1.64 -10.40 9.86
N ASN A 249 -2.84 -9.82 9.89
CA ASN A 249 -3.11 -8.46 9.41
C ASN A 249 -2.41 -7.39 10.25
N ILE A 250 -2.30 -7.59 11.57
CA ILE A 250 -1.54 -6.69 12.44
C ILE A 250 -0.06 -6.71 12.03
N CYS A 251 0.55 -7.89 11.85
CA CYS A 251 1.93 -7.99 11.40
C CYS A 251 2.13 -7.39 9.99
N ALA A 252 1.18 -7.63 9.07
CA ALA A 252 1.15 -7.00 7.75
C ALA A 252 1.06 -5.47 7.85
N GLY A 253 0.26 -4.97 8.79
CA GLY A 253 0.13 -3.55 9.12
C GLY A 253 1.46 -2.98 9.63
N HIS A 254 2.18 -3.69 10.49
CA HIS A 254 3.52 -3.30 10.94
C HIS A 254 4.52 -3.18 9.79
N GLN A 255 4.60 -4.17 8.89
CA GLN A 255 5.47 -4.07 7.71
C GLN A 255 5.03 -2.92 6.78
N SER A 256 3.73 -2.81 6.49
CA SER A 256 3.19 -1.78 5.59
C SER A 256 3.43 -0.38 6.14
N ASN A 257 3.19 -0.17 7.44
CA ASN A 257 3.39 1.12 8.09
C ASN A 257 4.87 1.51 8.11
N LEU A 258 5.77 0.55 8.39
CA LEU A 258 7.21 0.79 8.33
C LEU A 258 7.65 1.18 6.91
N VAL A 259 7.11 0.55 5.87
CA VAL A 259 7.37 0.96 4.47
C VAL A 259 7.02 2.43 4.28
N LEU A 260 5.82 2.85 4.70
CA LEU A 260 5.41 4.26 4.55
C LEU A 260 6.33 5.20 5.33
N GLU A 261 6.68 4.86 6.56
CA GLU A 261 7.61 5.64 7.40
C GLU A 261 8.97 5.83 6.74
N LEU A 262 9.55 4.76 6.19
CA LEU A 262 10.87 4.81 5.55
C LEU A 262 10.84 5.61 4.25
N LEU A 263 9.80 5.44 3.43
CA LEU A 263 9.63 6.21 2.19
C LEU A 263 9.36 7.69 2.48
N ALA A 264 8.61 8.00 3.54
CA ALA A 264 8.36 9.38 3.98
C ALA A 264 9.67 10.11 4.33
N ASN A 265 10.63 9.39 4.92
CA ASN A 265 11.89 9.94 5.41
C ASN A 265 13.04 9.80 4.40
N LYS A 266 12.81 9.24 3.22
CA LYS A 266 13.80 9.18 2.16
C LYS A 266 14.10 10.60 1.64
N GLU A 267 15.38 10.96 1.60
CA GLU A 267 15.87 12.25 1.08
C GLU A 267 15.62 12.39 -0.43
#